data_AF-A0A958P1H5-F1
#
_entry.id   AF-A0A958P1H5-F1
#
_cell.length_a   1.000
_cell.length_b   1.000
_cell.length_c   1.000
_cell.angle_alpha   90.00
_cell.angle_beta   90.00
_cell.angle_gamma   90.00
#
_symmetry.space_group_name_H-M   'P 1'
#
loop_
_entity.id
_entity.type
_entity.pdbx_description
1 polymer ?
#
loop_
_entity_poly.entity_id
_entity_poly.type
_entity_poly.pdbx_seq_one_letter_code
_entity_poly.pdbx_strand_id
1 'polypeptide(L)' 'MGKKVATTVYITEEQQSLLKELNERSKVPIAEYIRQGIDLVIHKYSELLPGQMALPLGQKSPENSSQEISQV' A
#
# COMPACT_ATOMS: atom_id res chain seq x y z
N MET A 1 0.68 -3.43 -13.90
CA MET A 1 1.33 -4.29 -12.89
C MET A 1 2.82 -3.97 -12.91
N GLY A 2 3.29 -3.14 -11.97
CA GLY A 2 4.69 -2.70 -11.92
C GLY A 2 5.62 -3.83 -11.49
N LYS A 3 6.88 -3.81 -11.95
CA LYS A 3 7.90 -4.76 -11.48
C LYS A 3 8.24 -4.45 -10.02
N LYS A 4 8.31 -5.49 -9.17
CA LYS A 4 8.80 -5.34 -7.80
C LYS A 4 10.31 -5.11 -7.83
N VAL A 5 10.77 -4.07 -7.14
CA VAL A 5 12.20 -3.77 -6.96
C VAL A 5 12.56 -4.04 -5.50
N ALA A 6 13.65 -4.78 -5.27
CA ALA A 6 14.20 -4.94 -3.94
C ALA A 6 15.07 -3.73 -3.60
N THR A 7 14.83 -3.12 -2.44
CA THR A 7 15.54 -1.90 -2.01
C THR A 7 15.90 -2.03 -0.54
N THR A 8 17.15 -1.68 -0.21
CA THR A 8 17.64 -1.59 1.17
C THR A 8 17.44 -0.16 1.66
N VAL A 9 16.90 0.00 2.87
CA VAL A 9 16.70 1.30 3.52
C VAL A 9 17.35 1.30 4.89
N TYR A 10 17.87 2.46 5.31
CA TYR A 10 18.35 2.67 6.67
C TYR A 10 17.19 3.12 7.55
N ILE A 11 17.08 2.53 8.73
CA ILE A 11 16.10 2.88 9.76
C ILE A 11 16.82 2.96 11.11
N THR A 12 16.19 3.61 12.09
CA THR A 12 16.75 3.69 13.45
C THR A 12 16.56 2.36 14.20
N GLU A 13 17.34 2.15 15.26
CA GLU A 13 17.21 0.96 16.12
C GLU A 13 15.84 0.88 16.81
N GLU A 14 15.28 2.05 17.18
CA GLU A 14 13.95 2.16 17.74
C GLU A 14 12.88 1.70 16.74
N GLN A 15 12.96 2.18 15.49
CA GLN A 15 12.06 1.75 14.42
C GLN A 15 12.15 0.24 14.17
N GLN A 16 13.36 -0.31 14.17
CA GLN A 16 13.56 -1.76 14.02
C GLN A 16 12.92 -2.55 15.18
N SER A 17 13.02 -2.05 16.41
CA SER A 17 12.45 -2.68 17.59
C SER A 17 10.91 -2.67 17.55
N LEU A 18 10.31 -1.54 17.19
CA LEU A 18 8.87 -1.41 17.02
C LEU A 18 8.32 -2.27 15.88
N LEU A 19 9.03 -2.36 14.76
CA LEU A 19 8.64 -3.22 13.63
C LEU A 19 8.68 -4.71 13.99
N LYS A 20 9.67 -5.13 14.78
CA LYS A 20 9.72 -6.51 15.31
C LYS A 20 8.52 -6.80 16.22
N GLU A 21 8.21 -5.90 17.14
CA GLU A 21 7.05 -6.05 18.03
C GLU A 21 5.73 -6.14 17.23
N LEU A 22 5.58 -5.29 16.21
CA LEU A 22 4.43 -5.36 15.30
C LEU A 22 4.35 -6.71 14.59
N ASN A 23 5.47 -7.21 14.06
CA ASN A 23 5.51 -8.53 13.43
C ASN A 23 5.16 -9.66 14.41
N GLU A 24 5.69 -9.61 15.63
CA GLU A 24 5.45 -10.65 16.63
C GLU A 24 3.98 -10.72 17.06
N ARG A 25 3.34 -9.57 17.24
CA ARG A 25 1.94 -9.46 17.68
C ARG A 25 0.95 -9.75 16.54
N SER A 26 1.20 -9.22 15.35
CA SER A 26 0.26 -9.31 14.20
C SER A 26 0.48 -10.53 13.31
N LYS A 27 1.69 -11.12 13.34
CA LYS A 27 2.20 -12.09 12.36
C LYS A 27 2.31 -11.56 10.93
N VAL A 28 2.16 -10.26 10.73
CA VAL A 28 2.36 -9.60 9.44
C VAL A 28 3.86 -9.35 9.22
N PRO A 29 4.44 -9.67 8.05
CA PRO A 29 5.86 -9.45 7.78
C PRO A 29 6.28 -7.98 7.92
N ILE A 30 7.46 -7.71 8.47
CA ILE A 30 8.01 -6.35 8.61
C ILE A 30 8.00 -5.58 7.28
N ALA A 31 8.35 -6.25 6.18
CA ALA A 31 8.38 -5.65 4.85
C ALA A 31 7.01 -5.15 4.38
N GLU A 32 5.91 -5.73 4.88
CA GLU A 32 4.55 -5.29 4.59
C GLU A 32 4.26 -3.95 5.28
N TYR A 33 4.67 -3.78 6.54
CA TYR A 33 4.55 -2.50 7.25
C TYR A 33 5.41 -1.40 6.61
N ILE A 34 6.63 -1.72 6.17
CA ILE A 34 7.48 -0.76 5.45
C ILE A 34 6.78 -0.28 4.17
N ARG A 35 6.19 -1.20 3.39
CA ARG A 35 5.43 -0.82 2.19
C ARG A 35 4.21 0.03 2.51
N GLN A 36 3.42 -0.34 3.50
CA GLN A 36 2.26 0.45 3.93
C GLN A 36 2.65 1.86 4.38
N GLY A 37 3.78 1.99 5.10
CA GLY A 37 4.34 3.29 5.48
C GLY A 37 4.74 4.13 4.26
N ILE A 38 5.39 3.51 3.27
CA ILE A 38 5.73 4.17 2.00
C ILE A 38 4.46 4.64 1.28
N ASP A 39 3.46 3.77 1.12
CA ASP A 39 2.20 4.08 0.45
C ASP A 39 1.46 5.24 1.14
N LEU A 40 1.42 5.23 2.48
CA LEU A 40 0.81 6.30 3.28
C LEU A 40 1.51 7.65 3.04
N VAL A 41 2.84 7.68 3.05
CA VAL A 41 3.62 8.91 2.81
C VAL A 41 3.43 9.41 1.39
N ILE A 42 3.46 8.51 0.40
CA ILE A 42 3.23 8.87 -1.01
C ILE A 42 1.83 9.46 -1.17
N HIS A 43 0.80 8.83 -0.60
CA HIS A 43 -0.57 9.34 -0.65
C HIS A 43 -0.67 10.73 -0.01
N LYS A 44 -0.06 10.90 1.17
CA LYS A 44 -0.05 12.16 1.93
C LYS A 44 0.59 13.32 1.16
N TYR A 45 1.62 13.07 0.35
CA TYR A 45 2.33 14.10 -0.43
C TYR A 45 2.03 14.04 -1.92
N SER A 46 0.93 13.40 -2.31
CA SER A 46 0.56 13.21 -3.72
C SER A 46 0.44 14.53 -4.50
N GLU A 47 -0.04 15.60 -3.86
CA GLU A 47 -0.15 16.94 -4.46
C GLU A 47 1.19 17.59 -4.80
N LEU A 48 2.27 17.18 -4.12
CA LEU A 48 3.63 17.67 -4.40
C LEU A 48 4.30 16.89 -5.53
N LEU A 49 3.73 15.76 -5.94
CA LEU A 49 4.23 15.00 -7.07
C LEU A 49 3.81 15.72 -8.35
N PRO A 50 4.74 15.99 -9.30
CA PRO A 50 4.40 16.67 -10.54
C PRO A 50 3.26 15.94 -11.23
N GLY A 51 2.17 16.68 -11.47
CA GLY A 51 0.85 16.15 -11.80
C GLY A 51 0.84 15.38 -13.12
N GLN A 52 1.05 14.06 -13.04
CA GLN A 52 0.50 13.02 -13.93
C GLN A 52 0.95 11.59 -13.58
N MET A 53 1.31 11.33 -12.32
CA MET A 53 1.23 9.96 -11.80
C MET A 53 -0.01 9.89 -10.92
N ALA A 54 -1.18 9.71 -11.56
CA ALA A 54 -2.28 9.03 -10.91
C ALA A 54 -1.72 7.67 -10.48
N LEU A 55 -1.22 7.59 -9.24
CA LEU A 55 -0.74 6.36 -8.66
C LEU A 55 -1.91 5.38 -8.75
N PRO A 56 -1.76 4.23 -9.45
CA PRO A 56 -2.78 3.20 -9.44
C PRO A 56 -2.70 2.51 -8.08
N LEU A 57 -3.08 3.22 -7.01
CA LEU A 57 -3.46 2.61 -5.75
C LEU A 57 -4.72 1.83 -6.09
N GLY A 58 -4.55 0.52 -6.26
CA GLY A 58 -5.53 -0.38 -6.84
C GLY A 58 -6.92 -0.14 -6.27
N GLN A 59 -7.76 0.53 -7.05
CA GLN A 59 -9.20 0.52 -6.86
C GLN A 59 -9.64 -0.90 -7.17
N LYS A 60 -9.71 -1.76 -6.14
CA LYS A 60 -10.58 -2.91 -6.18
C LYS A 60 -12.00 -2.37 -6.05
N SER A 61 -12.57 -1.94 -7.17
CA SER A 61 -14.01 -1.67 -7.26
C SER A 61 -14.73 -2.96 -6.84
N PRO A 62 -15.67 -2.91 -5.89
CA PRO A 62 -16.50 -4.06 -5.61
C PRO A 62 -17.27 -4.42 -6.88
N GLU A 63 -17.30 -5.72 -7.18
CA GLU A 63 -18.19 -6.30 -8.18
C GLU A 63 -19.59 -5.73 -8.00
N ASN A 64 -20.03 -4.92 -8.96
CA ASN A 64 -21.45 -4.61 -9.09
C ASN A 64 -22.13 -5.87 -9.60
N SER A 65 -22.50 -6.68 -8.62
CA SER A 65 -23.56 -7.67 -8.69
C SER A 65 -24.83 -6.95 -9.08
N SER A 66 -25.14 -6.94 -10.38
CA SER A 66 -26.46 -6.58 -10.88
C SER A 66 -26.82 -7.61 -11.94
N GLN A 67 -27.21 -8.79 -11.45
CA GLN A 67 -28.35 -9.47 -12.05
C GLN A 67 -29.58 -8.55 -11.95
N GLU A 68 -30.58 -8.83 -12.80
CA GLU A 68 -31.91 -8.20 -12.89
C GLU A 68 -31.99 -6.96 -13.83
N ILE A 69 -32.83 -6.85 -14.88
CA ILE A 69 -33.94 -7.65 -15.48
C ILE A 69 -34.25 -7.07 -16.89
N SER A 70 -34.83 -7.90 -17.77
CA SER A 70 -35.93 -7.60 -18.72
C SER A 70 -35.72 -6.82 -20.04
N GLN A 71 -36.28 -7.43 -21.10
CA GLN A 71 -36.99 -6.83 -22.27
C GLN A 71 -36.16 -6.07 -23.32
N VAL A 72 -36.35 -6.22 -24.64
CA VAL A 72 -37.43 -6.73 -25.52
C VAL A 72 -36.78 -7.38 -26.75
#